data_AF-A0A6J1NML4-F1
#
_entry.id   AF-A0A6J1NML4-F1
#
_cell.length_a   1.000
_cell.length_b   1.000
_cell.length_c   1.000
_cell.angle_alpha   90.00
_cell.angle_beta   90.00
_cell.angle_gamma   90.00
#
_symmetry.space_group_name_H-M   'P 1'
#
loop_
_entity.id
_entity.type
_entity.pdbx_description
1 polymer ?
#
loop_
_entity_poly.entity_id
_entity_poly.type
_entity_poly.pdbx_seq_one_letter_code
_entity_poly.pdbx_strand_id
1 'polypeptide(L)'
;MDGFPEDRRWRRVAVTFQRAVAQVVTYCACAEDELNRTVLAHLLGPLLDESIDESRPSSPQQGDLNASVVSRGKHVHFAPDLDSILVTLDEEGVAGFLQQQRDISLDIKNELEHSLKRLRNEAHDLLELSARLTTSKARQEKMLETNQVQIKELVEDLECKQKNCDNCQLLKKNMEEAMTESVQRESLLRSDLEAALVKIALLLGERGPSDVIAEGYGTGAGTGAVSACRSLDDVSSPRTQLSRVAHDLDAALRERDDVQQQLEAANRQLKSTRQFVEEQAAEREAERDEFAARLQDMREENCRLAARLQTNARILGEIRCLRLASCNCRQHDAHVEQLETQTREMNQIITELETKKAASDDQIKTTEEKIVLLRDIIANLENQLEQKTAREAEVLEQLEQMRNTIDERDSKMRAVLGELESLRSEKIDQSEVTCMKCCQEEDRYTELVEKVKEQARWLEDKLARSTRRLERAHERSSACTSERTEDVSLREQDDTHLEMKSPESSPSPRVEPLLELARVWERLDAHARAQDAALKRIADLEMQRAQLKDVAQ
;
A
#
# COMPACT_ATOMS: atom_id res chain seq x y z
N MET A 1 7.74 43.07 -34.21
CA MET A 1 7.58 42.66 -32.79
C MET A 1 6.63 43.66 -32.14
N ASP A 2 5.35 43.58 -32.48
CA ASP A 2 4.33 44.44 -31.92
C ASP A 2 3.82 43.80 -30.62
N GLY A 3 4.23 44.36 -29.49
CA GLY A 3 3.72 43.94 -28.18
C GLY A 3 2.21 44.14 -28.14
N PHE A 4 1.48 43.05 -27.83
CA PHE A 4 0.02 43.02 -27.73
C PHE A 4 -0.49 44.16 -26.82
N PRO A 5 -1.64 44.77 -27.14
CA PRO A 5 -2.17 45.92 -26.41
C PRO A 5 -2.43 45.65 -24.91
N GLU A 6 -2.63 44.39 -24.53
CA GLU A 6 -2.81 43.97 -23.13
C GLU A 6 -1.52 44.07 -22.30
N ASP A 7 -0.35 43.70 -22.85
CA ASP A 7 0.93 43.82 -22.14
C ASP A 7 1.27 45.28 -21.79
N ARG A 8 0.84 46.23 -22.64
CA ARG A 8 1.01 47.67 -22.37
C ARG A 8 0.02 48.18 -21.32
N ARG A 9 -1.11 47.50 -21.14
CA ARG A 9 -2.10 47.84 -20.11
C ARG A 9 -1.61 47.34 -18.74
N TRP A 10 -1.16 46.09 -18.67
CA TRP A 10 -0.60 45.50 -17.44
C TRP A 10 0.66 46.21 -16.96
N ARG A 11 1.58 46.57 -17.86
CA ARG A 11 2.75 47.40 -17.50
C ARG A 11 2.36 48.76 -16.92
N ARG A 12 1.35 49.43 -17.49
CA ARG A 12 0.85 50.70 -16.93
C ARG A 12 0.24 50.51 -15.55
N VAL A 13 -0.52 49.43 -15.32
CA VAL A 13 -1.09 49.11 -14.00
C VAL A 13 0.03 48.82 -12.99
N ALA A 14 1.03 48.03 -13.38
CA ALA A 14 2.19 47.71 -12.54
C ALA A 14 2.98 48.96 -12.14
N VAL A 15 3.30 49.85 -13.08
CA VAL A 15 4.00 51.12 -12.78
C VAL A 15 3.16 52.03 -11.89
N THR A 16 1.84 52.08 -12.09
CA THR A 16 0.95 52.90 -11.25
C THR A 16 0.88 52.33 -9.84
N PHE A 17 0.83 51.00 -9.69
CA PHE A 17 0.83 50.32 -8.41
C PHE A 17 2.18 50.43 -7.70
N GLN A 18 3.30 50.24 -8.41
CA GLN A 18 4.65 50.46 -7.90
C GLN A 18 4.82 51.89 -7.37
N ARG A 19 4.32 52.90 -8.08
CA ARG A 19 4.33 54.29 -7.61
C ARG A 19 3.49 54.50 -6.35
N ALA A 20 2.32 53.87 -6.27
CA ALA A 20 1.47 53.94 -5.08
C ALA A 20 2.13 53.24 -3.87
N VAL A 21 2.71 52.05 -4.07
CA VAL A 21 3.44 51.31 -3.02
C VAL A 21 4.67 52.11 -2.57
N ALA A 22 5.44 52.69 -3.50
CA ALA A 22 6.58 53.54 -3.15
C ALA A 22 6.14 54.76 -2.31
N GLN A 23 5.03 55.40 -2.67
CA GLN A 23 4.47 56.50 -1.89
C GLN A 23 4.04 56.06 -0.48
N VAL A 24 3.44 54.87 -0.35
CA VAL A 24 3.09 54.29 0.96
C VAL A 24 4.34 54.00 1.78
N VAL A 25 5.39 53.42 1.19
CA VAL A 25 6.69 53.21 1.86
C VAL A 25 7.27 54.52 2.37
N THR A 26 7.26 55.55 1.53
CA THR A 26 7.79 56.87 1.92
C THR A 26 6.95 57.50 3.03
N TYR A 27 5.63 57.38 2.95
CA TYR A 27 4.71 57.88 3.98
C TYR A 27 4.89 57.14 5.31
N CYS A 28 4.99 55.81 5.28
CA CYS A 28 5.25 54.98 6.45
C CYS A 28 6.59 55.35 7.09
N ALA A 29 7.67 55.52 6.31
CA ALA A 29 8.96 55.95 6.83
C ALA A 29 8.89 57.35 7.48
N CYS A 30 8.20 58.30 6.86
CA CYS A 30 8.01 59.64 7.44
C CYS A 30 7.17 59.59 8.73
N ALA A 31 6.09 58.82 8.75
CA ALA A 31 5.24 58.66 9.92
C ALA A 31 5.96 57.93 11.06
N GLU A 32 6.78 56.92 10.74
CA GLU A 32 7.68 56.25 11.69
C GLU A 32 8.70 57.22 12.28
N ASP A 33 9.34 58.04 11.46
CA ASP A 33 10.32 59.02 11.91
C ASP A 33 9.68 60.07 12.83
N GLU A 34 8.48 60.52 12.50
CA GLU A 34 7.72 61.47 13.31
C GLU A 34 7.26 60.85 14.64
N LEU A 35 6.77 59.60 14.61
CA LEU A 35 6.41 58.85 15.81
C LEU A 35 7.63 58.62 16.70
N ASN A 36 8.74 58.13 16.13
CA ASN A 36 9.99 57.91 16.84
C ASN A 36 10.51 59.23 17.44
N ARG A 37 10.48 60.36 16.72
CA ARG A 37 10.82 61.68 17.29
C ARG A 37 9.90 62.06 18.44
N THR A 38 8.60 61.87 18.30
CA THR A 38 7.62 62.27 19.32
C THR A 38 7.74 61.41 20.58
N VAL A 39 7.92 60.11 20.41
CA VAL A 39 8.12 59.14 21.49
C VAL A 39 9.45 59.36 22.19
N LEU A 40 10.55 59.56 21.44
CA LEU A 40 11.84 59.91 22.02
C LEU A 40 11.79 61.26 22.74
N ALA A 41 11.11 62.27 22.20
CA ALA A 41 10.97 63.58 22.83
C ALA A 41 10.13 63.54 24.12
N HIS A 42 9.02 62.77 24.16
CA HIS A 42 8.13 62.71 25.33
C HIS A 42 8.58 61.71 26.40
N LEU A 43 9.23 60.59 26.03
CA LEU A 43 9.66 59.56 26.99
C LEU A 43 11.10 59.75 27.49
N LEU A 44 12.02 60.30 26.66
CA LEU A 44 13.42 60.53 27.05
C LEU A 44 13.74 62.00 27.34
N GLY A 45 12.92 62.95 26.86
CA GLY A 45 13.08 64.38 27.17
C GLY A 45 13.05 64.69 28.67
N PRO A 46 12.09 64.16 29.45
CA PRO A 46 12.02 64.40 30.89
C PRO A 46 13.15 63.73 31.69
N LEU A 47 13.74 62.65 31.17
CA LEU A 47 14.82 61.91 31.85
C LEU A 47 16.19 62.58 31.71
N LEU A 48 16.35 63.55 30.80
CA LEU A 48 17.59 64.28 30.59
C LEU A 48 17.62 65.64 31.32
N ASP A 49 16.50 66.13 31.83
CA ASP A 49 16.38 67.46 32.46
C ASP A 49 16.59 67.43 33.99
N GLU A 50 16.63 66.25 34.63
CA GLU A 50 16.88 66.11 36.08
C GLU A 50 18.35 65.91 36.47
N SER A 51 19.28 65.90 35.51
CA SER A 51 20.71 65.79 35.82
C SER A 51 21.48 66.92 35.17
N ILE A 52 21.80 67.99 35.93
CA ILE A 52 23.08 68.73 35.94
C ILE A 52 22.90 69.93 36.87
N ASP A 53 23.43 69.83 38.10
CA ASP A 53 23.99 70.98 38.82
C ASP A 53 25.33 70.56 39.47
N GLU A 54 26.21 71.55 39.62
CA GLU A 54 27.59 71.56 40.16
C GLU A 54 28.78 71.06 39.30
N SER A 55 29.53 72.04 38.76
CA SER A 55 30.99 72.27 39.00
C SER A 55 31.79 72.80 37.78
N ARG A 56 32.12 74.10 37.82
CA ARG A 56 33.06 74.92 36.99
C ARG A 56 34.55 74.46 37.08
N PRO A 57 35.55 75.12 36.42
CA PRO A 57 35.63 75.80 35.10
C PRO A 57 36.96 75.57 34.32
N SER A 58 36.96 75.62 32.97
CA SER A 58 37.95 76.38 32.13
C SER A 58 37.66 76.29 30.60
N SER A 59 37.21 77.41 30.03
CA SER A 59 37.39 78.03 28.68
C SER A 59 38.04 77.25 27.50
N PRO A 60 37.82 77.64 26.22
CA PRO A 60 36.57 77.74 25.46
C PRO A 60 36.70 77.07 24.07
N GLN A 61 35.89 76.04 23.74
CA GLN A 61 35.64 75.68 22.34
C GLN A 61 34.15 75.39 22.14
N GLN A 62 33.51 76.46 21.66
CA GLN A 62 32.37 76.54 20.76
C GLN A 62 31.79 75.20 20.26
N GLY A 63 30.61 74.88 20.77
CA GLY A 63 29.44 74.30 20.08
C GLY A 63 29.63 73.06 19.21
N ASP A 64 29.18 71.90 19.73
CA ASP A 64 28.30 70.93 19.02
C ASP A 64 28.23 69.58 19.76
N LEU A 65 27.79 69.57 21.03
CA LEU A 65 27.68 68.34 21.82
C LEU A 65 26.25 67.92 22.21
N ASN A 66 25.21 68.59 21.72
CA ASN A 66 23.82 68.28 22.11
C ASN A 66 22.96 67.64 21.01
N ALA A 67 23.55 66.98 20.01
CA ALA A 67 22.82 66.18 19.03
C ALA A 67 23.19 64.69 18.99
N SER A 68 24.24 64.27 19.70
CA SER A 68 24.82 62.92 19.52
C SER A 68 24.22 61.82 20.42
N VAL A 69 23.39 62.13 21.41
CA VAL A 69 22.82 61.10 22.30
C VAL A 69 21.53 60.50 21.72
N VAL A 70 20.82 61.22 20.83
CA VAL A 70 19.59 60.73 20.21
C VAL A 70 19.86 59.81 19.00
N SER A 71 21.03 59.87 18.37
CA SER A 71 21.33 59.10 17.15
C SER A 71 21.83 57.65 17.38
N ARG A 72 21.93 57.17 18.62
CA ARG A 72 22.37 55.79 18.94
C ARG A 72 21.28 54.92 19.60
N GLY A 73 20.06 55.44 19.74
CA GLY A 73 18.90 54.64 20.13
C GLY A 73 18.40 53.82 18.95
N LYS A 74 18.16 52.53 19.15
CA LYS A 74 17.58 51.63 18.14
C LYS A 74 16.28 52.24 17.60
N HIS A 75 16.26 52.62 16.32
CA HIS A 75 15.03 52.98 15.62
C HIS A 75 14.08 51.78 15.65
N VAL A 76 12.84 51.99 16.09
CA VAL A 76 11.82 50.94 16.07
C VAL A 76 11.00 51.14 14.81
N HIS A 77 11.03 50.14 13.93
CA HIS A 77 10.21 50.08 12.72
C HIS A 77 8.84 49.50 13.06
N PHE A 78 7.79 50.16 12.61
CA PHE A 78 6.39 49.80 12.85
C PHE A 78 5.66 49.38 11.56
N ALA A 79 6.22 49.71 10.40
CA ALA A 79 5.70 49.45 9.08
C ALA A 79 6.25 48.12 8.53
N PRO A 80 5.44 47.39 7.74
CA PRO A 80 5.89 46.20 7.05
C PRO A 80 6.98 46.50 6.02
N ASP A 81 7.90 45.56 5.83
CA ASP A 81 8.91 45.61 4.76
C ASP A 81 8.25 45.39 3.39
N LEU A 82 8.06 46.50 2.67
CA LEU A 82 7.43 46.54 1.35
C LEU A 82 8.47 46.58 0.21
N ASP A 83 9.77 46.55 0.50
CA ASP A 83 10.82 46.58 -0.52
C ASP A 83 10.79 45.32 -1.39
N SER A 84 10.42 44.18 -0.80
CA SER A 84 10.18 42.91 -1.51
C SER A 84 9.09 43.01 -2.59
N ILE A 85 8.05 43.82 -2.34
CA ILE A 85 6.94 44.06 -3.26
C ILE A 85 7.39 45.04 -4.36
N LEU A 86 8.20 46.04 -4.02
CA LEU A 86 8.75 46.98 -5.00
C LEU A 86 9.71 46.30 -5.99
N VAL A 87 10.51 45.34 -5.53
CA VAL A 87 11.42 44.54 -6.38
C VAL A 87 10.65 43.62 -7.33
N THR A 88 9.54 43.03 -6.88
CA THR A 88 8.71 42.15 -7.73
C THR A 88 7.85 42.92 -8.75
N LEU A 89 7.58 44.20 -8.49
CA LEU A 89 6.84 45.10 -9.39
C LEU A 89 7.72 45.86 -10.39
N ASP A 90 9.05 45.67 -10.33
CA ASP A 90 9.98 46.22 -11.32
C ASP A 90 9.67 45.71 -12.74
N GLU A 91 10.00 46.50 -13.76
CA GLU A 91 9.79 46.19 -15.17
C GLU A 91 10.40 44.84 -15.57
N GLU A 92 11.55 44.47 -14.98
CA GLU A 92 12.20 43.18 -15.20
C GLU A 92 11.45 42.01 -14.53
N GLY A 93 10.94 42.20 -13.31
CA GLY A 93 10.16 41.19 -12.59
C GLY A 93 8.81 40.88 -13.24
N VAL A 94 8.10 41.91 -13.69
CA VAL A 94 6.81 41.77 -14.39
C VAL A 94 7.00 41.16 -15.78
N ALA A 95 8.06 41.53 -16.50
CA ALA A 95 8.40 40.92 -17.78
C ALA A 95 8.77 39.44 -17.64
N GLY A 96 9.55 39.08 -16.62
CA GLY A 96 9.90 37.70 -16.30
C GLY A 96 8.66 36.84 -15.97
N PHE A 97 7.74 37.36 -15.15
CA PHE A 97 6.49 36.67 -14.82
C PHE A 97 5.58 36.43 -16.03
N LEU A 98 5.41 37.44 -16.90
CA LEU A 98 4.62 37.31 -18.12
C LEU A 98 5.25 36.34 -19.13
N GLN A 99 6.59 36.32 -19.21
CA GLN A 99 7.31 35.37 -20.04
C GLN A 99 7.14 33.94 -19.51
N GLN A 100 7.29 33.73 -18.20
CA GLN A 100 7.09 32.43 -17.57
C GLN A 100 5.66 31.90 -17.75
N GLN A 101 4.64 32.77 -17.64
CA GLN A 101 3.24 32.41 -17.93
C GLN A 101 3.03 31.99 -19.39
N ARG A 102 3.70 32.64 -20.34
CA ARG A 102 3.66 32.24 -21.77
C ARG A 102 4.34 30.90 -22.01
N ASP A 103 5.48 30.66 -21.37
CA ASP A 103 6.22 29.41 -21.51
C ASP A 103 5.41 28.24 -20.93
N ILE A 104 4.79 28.40 -19.75
CA ILE A 104 3.86 27.42 -19.17
C ILE A 104 2.66 27.16 -20.11
N SER A 105 2.10 28.22 -20.69
CA SER A 105 0.97 28.09 -21.63
C SER A 105 1.37 27.34 -22.91
N LEU A 106 2.61 27.54 -23.37
CA LEU A 106 3.17 26.83 -24.54
C LEU A 106 3.39 25.35 -24.21
N ASP A 107 3.92 25.03 -23.03
CA ASP A 107 4.16 23.67 -22.58
C ASP A 107 2.85 22.88 -22.43
N ILE A 108 1.83 23.50 -21.82
CA ILE A 108 0.48 22.91 -21.72
C ILE A 108 -0.09 22.62 -23.11
N LYS A 109 0.07 23.56 -24.06
CA LYS A 109 -0.40 23.37 -25.43
C LYS A 109 0.33 22.21 -26.12
N ASN A 110 1.64 22.13 -25.96
CA ASN A 110 2.46 21.06 -26.55
C ASN A 110 2.09 19.69 -25.97
N GLU A 111 1.88 19.59 -24.66
CA GLU A 111 1.48 18.35 -23.99
C GLU A 111 0.07 17.92 -24.40
N LEU A 112 -0.85 18.88 -24.58
CA LEU A 112 -2.20 18.62 -25.08
C LEU A 112 -2.17 18.10 -26.52
N GLU A 113 -1.35 18.69 -27.39
CA GLU A 113 -1.16 18.20 -28.76
C GLU A 113 -0.58 16.79 -28.80
N HIS A 114 0.40 16.47 -27.94
CA HIS A 114 0.95 15.12 -27.81
C HIS A 114 -0.09 14.12 -27.31
N SER A 115 -0.87 14.49 -26.30
CA SER A 115 -1.93 13.67 -25.74
C SER A 115 -3.03 13.38 -26.77
N LEU A 116 -3.45 14.39 -27.54
CA LEU A 116 -4.42 14.22 -28.62
C LEU A 116 -3.89 13.34 -29.75
N LYS A 117 -2.59 13.45 -30.08
CA LYS A 117 -1.97 12.60 -31.10
C LYS A 117 -1.89 11.15 -30.65
N ARG A 118 -1.52 10.90 -29.39
CA ARG A 118 -1.54 9.55 -28.80
C ARG A 118 -2.94 8.95 -28.81
N LEU A 119 -3.93 9.71 -28.33
CA LEU A 119 -5.32 9.26 -28.32
C LEU A 119 -5.83 8.91 -29.73
N ARG A 120 -5.47 9.70 -30.74
CA ARG A 120 -5.84 9.42 -32.14
C ARG A 120 -5.19 8.13 -32.64
N ASN A 121 -3.94 7.86 -32.28
CA ASN A 121 -3.25 6.63 -32.64
C ASN A 121 -3.86 5.41 -31.93
N GLU A 122 -4.09 5.50 -30.62
CA GLU A 122 -4.70 4.42 -29.84
C GLU A 122 -6.12 4.11 -30.33
N ALA A 123 -6.90 5.13 -30.69
CA ALA A 123 -8.22 4.94 -31.31
C ALA A 123 -8.13 4.26 -32.68
N HIS A 124 -7.10 4.55 -33.48
CA HIS A 124 -6.87 3.90 -34.76
C HIS A 124 -6.52 2.42 -34.58
N ASP A 125 -5.61 2.12 -33.65
CA ASP A 125 -5.20 0.74 -33.33
C ASP A 125 -6.38 -0.10 -32.83
N LEU A 126 -7.25 0.49 -31.99
CA LEU A 126 -8.47 -0.17 -31.51
C LEU A 126 -9.46 -0.45 -32.66
N LEU A 127 -9.62 0.46 -33.61
CA LEU A 127 -10.45 0.25 -34.79
C LEU A 127 -9.88 -0.86 -35.69
N GLU A 128 -8.56 -0.91 -35.86
CA GLU A 128 -7.91 -1.97 -36.63
C GLU A 128 -8.05 -3.33 -35.94
N LEU A 129 -7.85 -3.40 -34.63
CA LEU A 129 -8.08 -4.61 -33.83
C LEU A 129 -9.54 -5.07 -33.94
N SER A 130 -10.50 -4.15 -33.89
CA SER A 130 -11.92 -4.45 -34.07
C SER A 130 -12.21 -5.01 -35.46
N ALA A 131 -11.58 -4.50 -36.52
CA ALA A 131 -11.71 -5.01 -37.88
C ALA A 131 -11.06 -6.41 -38.05
N ARG A 132 -9.94 -6.66 -37.36
CA ARG A 132 -9.31 -7.99 -37.32
C ARG A 132 -10.16 -9.00 -36.55
N LEU A 133 -10.83 -8.58 -35.48
CA LEU A 133 -11.73 -9.45 -34.72
C LEU A 133 -12.97 -9.86 -35.53
N THR A 134 -13.58 -8.93 -36.27
CA THR A 134 -14.75 -9.24 -37.11
C THR A 134 -14.40 -10.20 -38.24
N THR A 135 -13.24 -10.04 -38.87
CA THR A 135 -12.75 -10.96 -39.91
C THR A 135 -12.36 -12.33 -39.34
N SER A 136 -11.76 -12.37 -38.13
CA SER A 136 -11.48 -13.62 -37.41
C SER A 136 -12.77 -14.37 -37.06
N LYS A 137 -13.79 -13.65 -36.57
CA LYS A 137 -15.09 -14.24 -36.22
C LYS A 137 -15.80 -14.82 -37.44
N ALA A 138 -15.79 -14.11 -38.57
CA ALA A 138 -16.34 -14.60 -39.83
C ALA A 138 -15.61 -15.85 -40.37
N ARG A 139 -14.28 -15.93 -40.19
CA ARG A 139 -13.51 -17.16 -40.50
C ARG A 139 -13.87 -18.32 -39.58
N GLN A 140 -14.05 -18.05 -38.30
CA GLN A 140 -14.41 -19.06 -37.32
C GLN A 140 -15.82 -19.62 -37.56
N GLU A 141 -16.79 -18.77 -37.91
CA GLU A 141 -18.14 -19.19 -38.30
C GLU A 141 -18.11 -20.05 -39.55
N LYS A 142 -17.37 -19.67 -40.61
CA LYS A 142 -17.21 -20.50 -41.81
C LYS A 142 -16.59 -21.87 -41.51
N MET A 143 -15.57 -21.89 -40.64
CA MET A 143 -14.90 -23.14 -40.24
C MET A 143 -15.85 -24.07 -39.47
N LEU A 144 -16.66 -23.51 -38.55
CA LEU A 144 -17.68 -24.26 -37.81
C LEU A 144 -18.75 -24.81 -38.76
N GLU A 145 -19.16 -24.05 -39.77
CA GLU A 145 -20.12 -24.48 -40.79
C GLU A 145 -19.57 -25.63 -41.64
N THR A 146 -18.31 -25.55 -42.10
CA THR A 146 -17.65 -26.67 -42.81
C THR A 146 -17.49 -27.91 -41.93
N ASN A 147 -17.13 -27.75 -40.66
CA ASN A 147 -17.02 -28.87 -39.72
C ASN A 147 -18.38 -29.52 -39.48
N GLN A 148 -19.46 -28.73 -39.41
CA GLN A 148 -20.81 -29.24 -39.25
C GLN A 148 -21.28 -30.05 -40.47
N VAL A 149 -20.90 -29.64 -41.69
CA VAL A 149 -21.16 -30.41 -42.92
C VAL A 149 -20.39 -31.73 -42.92
N GLN A 150 -19.09 -31.72 -42.59
CA GLN A 150 -18.29 -32.96 -42.49
C GLN A 150 -18.80 -33.93 -41.44
N ILE A 151 -19.26 -33.44 -40.29
CA ILE A 151 -19.86 -34.29 -39.24
C ILE A 151 -21.14 -34.95 -39.76
N LYS A 152 -22.00 -34.23 -40.50
CA LYS A 152 -23.20 -34.80 -41.09
C LYS A 152 -22.88 -35.89 -42.12
N GLU A 153 -21.92 -35.64 -43.01
CA GLU A 153 -21.47 -36.64 -43.98
C GLU A 153 -20.91 -37.90 -43.29
N LEU A 154 -20.10 -37.75 -42.23
CA LEU A 154 -19.57 -38.86 -41.45
C LEU A 154 -20.69 -39.68 -40.75
N VAL A 155 -21.73 -39.00 -40.25
CA VAL A 155 -22.89 -39.66 -39.63
C VAL A 155 -23.67 -40.46 -40.67
N GLU A 156 -23.94 -39.88 -41.84
CA GLU A 156 -24.63 -40.57 -42.95
C GLU A 156 -23.82 -41.79 -43.44
N ASP A 157 -22.50 -41.66 -43.53
CA ASP A 157 -21.59 -42.76 -43.87
C ASP A 157 -21.60 -43.89 -42.82
N LEU A 158 -21.63 -43.54 -41.54
CA LEU A 158 -21.74 -44.51 -40.45
C LEU A 158 -23.09 -45.24 -40.48
N GLU A 159 -24.19 -44.53 -40.70
CA GLU A 159 -25.52 -45.14 -40.85
C GLU A 159 -25.60 -46.07 -42.07
N CYS A 160 -24.97 -45.70 -43.18
CA CYS A 160 -24.89 -46.55 -44.38
C CYS A 160 -24.08 -47.83 -44.10
N LYS A 161 -22.94 -47.71 -43.41
CA LYS A 161 -22.11 -48.86 -42.99
C LYS A 161 -22.84 -49.75 -41.99
N GLN A 162 -23.60 -49.16 -41.06
CA GLN A 162 -24.44 -49.88 -40.10
C GLN A 162 -25.48 -50.74 -40.84
N LYS A 163 -26.22 -50.14 -41.77
CA LYS A 163 -27.23 -50.86 -42.59
C LYS A 163 -26.61 -51.99 -43.40
N ASN A 164 -25.41 -51.79 -43.97
CA ASN A 164 -24.69 -52.84 -44.68
C ASN A 164 -24.25 -53.98 -43.74
N CYS A 165 -23.82 -53.66 -42.52
CA CYS A 165 -23.48 -54.65 -41.49
C CYS A 165 -24.71 -55.48 -41.10
N ASP A 166 -25.86 -54.83 -40.87
CA ASP A 166 -27.12 -55.49 -40.53
C ASP A 166 -27.57 -56.43 -41.66
N ASN A 167 -27.41 -56.03 -42.92
CA ASN A 167 -27.72 -56.86 -44.09
C ASN A 167 -26.77 -58.08 -44.19
N CYS A 168 -25.47 -57.89 -43.93
CA CYS A 168 -24.52 -59.01 -43.85
C CYS A 168 -24.86 -59.98 -42.71
N GLN A 169 -25.30 -59.48 -41.54
CA GLN A 169 -25.75 -60.33 -40.43
C GLN A 169 -27.01 -61.13 -40.80
N LEU A 170 -27.96 -60.50 -41.49
CA LEU A 170 -29.17 -61.16 -41.96
C LEU A 170 -28.85 -62.25 -42.99
N LEU A 171 -27.96 -61.97 -43.94
CA LEU A 171 -27.51 -62.96 -44.93
C LEU A 171 -26.82 -64.14 -44.25
N LYS A 172 -25.98 -63.88 -43.25
CA LYS A 172 -25.33 -64.92 -42.44
C LYS A 172 -26.36 -65.80 -41.74
N LYS A 173 -27.37 -65.19 -41.09
CA LYS A 173 -28.45 -65.92 -40.41
C LYS A 173 -29.24 -66.80 -41.38
N ASN A 174 -29.60 -66.28 -42.55
CA ASN A 174 -30.29 -67.06 -43.58
C ASN A 174 -29.45 -68.25 -44.07
N MET A 175 -28.13 -68.07 -44.21
CA MET A 175 -27.22 -69.15 -44.60
C MET A 175 -27.10 -70.21 -43.49
N GLU A 176 -27.04 -69.80 -42.23
CA GLU A 176 -27.04 -70.69 -41.07
C GLU A 176 -28.34 -71.51 -41.00
N GLU A 177 -29.49 -70.87 -41.18
CA GLU A 177 -30.79 -71.55 -41.26
C GLU A 177 -30.82 -72.58 -42.40
N ALA A 178 -30.40 -72.19 -43.61
CA ALA A 178 -30.34 -73.11 -44.75
C ALA A 178 -29.41 -74.32 -44.51
N MET A 179 -28.27 -74.11 -43.83
CA MET A 179 -27.36 -75.18 -43.43
C MET A 179 -28.01 -76.12 -42.41
N THR A 180 -28.71 -75.58 -41.40
CA THR A 180 -29.42 -76.43 -40.42
C THR A 180 -30.51 -77.26 -41.06
N GLU A 181 -31.27 -76.69 -42.00
CA GLU A 181 -32.27 -77.44 -42.77
C GLU A 181 -31.63 -78.52 -43.66
N SER A 182 -30.48 -78.25 -44.25
CA SER A 182 -29.74 -79.23 -45.07
C SER A 182 -29.29 -80.42 -44.22
N VAL A 183 -28.71 -80.16 -43.04
CA VAL A 183 -28.31 -81.21 -42.09
C VAL A 183 -29.52 -82.01 -41.59
N GLN A 184 -30.65 -81.35 -41.33
CA GLN A 184 -31.89 -82.04 -40.95
C GLN A 184 -32.39 -82.95 -42.09
N ARG A 185 -32.42 -82.48 -43.33
CA ARG A 185 -32.77 -83.33 -44.50
C ARG A 185 -31.81 -84.50 -44.65
N GLU A 186 -30.51 -84.28 -44.50
CA GLU A 186 -29.50 -85.35 -44.55
C GLU A 186 -29.73 -86.40 -43.44
N SER A 187 -30.09 -85.97 -42.23
CA SER A 187 -30.41 -86.89 -41.13
C SER A 187 -31.64 -87.76 -41.41
N LEU A 188 -32.69 -87.18 -42.01
CA LEU A 188 -33.87 -87.92 -42.44
C LEU A 188 -33.54 -88.94 -43.53
N LEU A 189 -32.77 -88.53 -44.55
CA LEU A 189 -32.33 -89.42 -45.63
C LEU A 189 -31.43 -90.56 -45.11
N ARG A 190 -30.56 -90.30 -44.12
CA ARG A 190 -29.78 -91.36 -43.45
C ARG A 190 -30.68 -92.35 -42.73
N SER A 191 -31.67 -91.87 -41.97
CA SER A 191 -32.63 -92.73 -41.28
C SER A 191 -33.45 -93.58 -42.26
N ASP A 192 -33.89 -93.00 -43.39
CA ASP A 192 -34.62 -93.73 -44.43
C ASP A 192 -33.75 -94.80 -45.08
N LEU A 193 -32.47 -94.50 -45.33
CA LEU A 193 -31.49 -95.46 -45.85
C LEU A 193 -31.26 -96.62 -44.86
N GLU A 194 -31.08 -96.33 -43.58
CA GLU A 194 -30.95 -97.35 -42.53
C GLU A 194 -32.19 -98.25 -42.45
N ALA A 195 -33.39 -97.65 -42.49
CA ALA A 195 -34.65 -98.40 -42.50
C ALA A 195 -34.78 -99.29 -43.76
N ALA A 196 -34.33 -98.81 -44.92
CA ALA A 196 -34.30 -99.60 -46.15
C ALA A 196 -33.29 -100.76 -46.08
N LEU A 197 -32.10 -100.53 -45.51
CA LEU A 197 -31.10 -101.59 -45.28
C LEU A 197 -31.62 -102.67 -44.34
N VAL A 198 -32.33 -102.31 -43.27
CA VAL A 198 -32.98 -103.28 -42.37
C VAL A 198 -34.05 -104.09 -43.11
N LYS A 199 -34.87 -103.46 -43.96
CA LYS A 199 -35.84 -104.18 -44.80
C LYS A 199 -35.17 -105.15 -45.77
N ILE A 200 -34.05 -104.75 -46.38
CA ILE A 200 -33.26 -105.63 -47.27
C ILE A 200 -32.67 -106.81 -46.48
N ALA A 201 -32.14 -106.57 -45.28
CA ALA A 201 -31.59 -107.62 -44.43
C ALA A 201 -32.67 -108.63 -44.02
N LEU A 202 -33.90 -108.19 -43.73
CA LEU A 202 -35.04 -109.09 -43.47
C LEU A 202 -35.40 -109.93 -44.71
N LEU A 203 -35.45 -109.31 -45.90
CA LEU A 203 -35.73 -110.01 -47.16
C LEU A 203 -34.62 -111.00 -47.55
N LEU A 204 -33.36 -110.70 -47.23
CA LEU A 204 -32.24 -111.62 -47.42
C LEU A 204 -32.23 -112.74 -46.37
N GLY A 205 -32.68 -112.47 -45.14
CA GLY A 205 -32.86 -113.49 -44.10
C GLY A 205 -33.97 -114.50 -44.39
N GLU A 206 -34.99 -114.12 -45.18
CA GLU A 206 -36.03 -115.02 -45.67
C GLU A 206 -35.58 -115.91 -46.85
N ARG A 207 -34.44 -115.61 -47.48
CA ARG A 207 -33.80 -116.48 -48.49
C ARG A 207 -32.75 -117.36 -47.81
N GLY A 208 -33.11 -118.63 -47.58
CA GLY A 208 -32.24 -119.64 -46.97
C GLY A 208 -30.88 -119.86 -47.65
N PRO A 209 -29.94 -120.52 -46.97
CA PRO A 209 -28.51 -120.47 -47.29
C PRO A 209 -28.15 -121.42 -48.43
N SER A 210 -27.50 -120.90 -49.47
CA SER A 210 -26.69 -121.72 -50.39
C SER A 210 -25.38 -121.02 -50.65
N ASP A 211 -24.33 -121.83 -50.61
CA ASP A 211 -22.98 -121.62 -51.13
C ASP A 211 -21.97 -120.90 -50.23
N VAL A 212 -21.36 -121.70 -49.36
CA VAL A 212 -20.02 -121.44 -48.83
C VAL A 212 -19.12 -122.61 -49.25
N ILE A 213 -18.12 -122.30 -50.08
CA ILE A 213 -17.01 -123.18 -50.44
C ILE A 213 -15.94 -123.02 -49.34
N ALA A 214 -15.54 -124.11 -48.69
CA ALA A 214 -14.42 -124.15 -47.75
C ALA A 214 -13.60 -125.44 -47.96
N GLU A 215 -12.33 -125.28 -48.35
CA GLU A 215 -11.33 -126.34 -48.49
C GLU A 215 -10.45 -126.45 -47.23
N GLY A 216 -9.97 -127.65 -46.89
CA GLY A 216 -8.66 -127.84 -46.25
C GLY A 216 -8.55 -128.80 -45.07
N TYR A 217 -8.06 -130.02 -45.35
CA TYR A 217 -7.52 -131.08 -44.46
C TYR A 217 -6.52 -130.55 -43.39
N GLY A 218 -6.21 -131.14 -42.22
CA GLY A 218 -6.26 -132.52 -41.70
C GLY A 218 -4.88 -132.87 -41.08
N THR A 219 -4.79 -133.27 -39.80
CA THR A 219 -3.55 -133.79 -39.18
C THR A 219 -3.84 -134.96 -38.23
N GLY A 220 -3.14 -136.08 -38.43
CA GLY A 220 -3.12 -137.23 -37.53
C GLY A 220 -1.66 -137.65 -37.28
N ALA A 221 -1.28 -137.68 -36.00
CA ALA A 221 -0.12 -138.38 -35.45
C ALA A 221 -0.69 -139.60 -34.69
N GLY A 222 -0.05 -140.76 -34.58
CA GLY A 222 1.33 -141.13 -34.80
C GLY A 222 1.70 -142.19 -33.76
N THR A 223 2.59 -143.11 -34.13
CA THR A 223 3.54 -143.83 -33.25
C THR A 223 2.98 -144.87 -32.26
N GLY A 224 3.63 -146.00 -32.03
CA GLY A 224 4.93 -146.47 -32.49
C GLY A 224 5.46 -147.59 -31.57
N ALA A 225 6.49 -148.27 -32.10
CA ALA A 225 7.59 -148.98 -31.43
C ALA A 225 7.26 -150.10 -30.40
N VAL A 226 8.08 -151.13 -30.20
CA VAL A 226 9.40 -151.14 -29.53
C VAL A 226 9.90 -152.61 -29.62
N SER A 227 11.10 -152.91 -30.14
CA SER A 227 12.35 -153.27 -29.38
C SER A 227 12.25 -154.60 -28.59
N ALA A 228 13.23 -155.48 -28.38
CA ALA A 228 14.60 -155.75 -28.81
C ALA A 228 15.07 -157.03 -28.06
N CYS A 229 16.28 -157.52 -28.39
CA CYS A 229 17.25 -158.17 -27.49
C CYS A 229 17.23 -159.70 -27.18
N ARG A 230 18.30 -160.35 -27.68
CA ARG A 230 19.31 -161.20 -26.97
C ARG A 230 18.95 -162.63 -26.52
N SER A 231 19.76 -163.62 -26.93
CA SER A 231 20.78 -164.31 -26.10
C SER A 231 21.22 -165.67 -26.68
N LEU A 232 22.42 -166.10 -26.30
CA LEU A 232 23.24 -167.23 -26.76
C LEU A 232 22.75 -168.59 -26.20
N ASP A 233 22.77 -169.67 -27.01
CA ASP A 233 23.63 -170.86 -26.76
C ASP A 233 23.46 -171.98 -27.82
N ASP A 234 24.63 -172.35 -28.35
CA ASP A 234 25.18 -173.64 -28.79
C ASP A 234 24.39 -174.78 -29.50
N VAL A 235 25.18 -175.51 -30.29
CA VAL A 235 24.95 -176.79 -31.00
C VAL A 235 24.40 -176.68 -32.43
N SER A 236 25.35 -176.42 -33.34
CA SER A 236 25.50 -177.06 -34.66
C SER A 236 24.21 -177.51 -35.36
N SER A 237 23.60 -176.58 -36.10
CA SER A 237 22.70 -176.88 -37.22
C SER A 237 22.67 -175.66 -38.16
N PRO A 238 22.77 -175.81 -39.50
CA PRO A 238 22.85 -174.69 -40.46
C PRO A 238 21.64 -173.74 -40.47
N ARG A 239 20.64 -173.97 -39.61
CA ARG A 239 19.42 -173.19 -39.47
C ARG A 239 19.57 -171.96 -38.54
N THR A 240 20.51 -171.95 -37.60
CA THR A 240 20.67 -170.84 -36.61
C THR A 240 21.56 -169.68 -37.10
N GLN A 241 22.53 -169.92 -37.99
CA GLN A 241 23.32 -168.84 -38.63
C GLN A 241 22.46 -167.99 -39.57
N LEU A 242 21.55 -168.62 -40.32
CA LEU A 242 20.53 -167.93 -41.13
C LEU A 242 19.61 -167.05 -40.28
N SER A 243 19.20 -167.52 -39.10
CA SER A 243 18.32 -166.75 -38.20
C SER A 243 19.02 -165.52 -37.61
N ARG A 244 20.33 -165.57 -37.35
CA ARG A 244 21.09 -164.44 -36.82
C ARG A 244 21.39 -163.40 -37.89
N VAL A 245 21.78 -163.83 -39.08
CA VAL A 245 21.95 -162.94 -40.25
C VAL A 245 20.61 -162.29 -40.63
N ALA A 246 19.49 -163.02 -40.55
CA ALA A 246 18.17 -162.44 -40.75
C ALA A 246 17.83 -161.37 -39.69
N HIS A 247 18.15 -161.62 -38.42
CA HIS A 247 17.90 -160.64 -37.35
C HIS A 247 18.79 -159.40 -37.46
N ASP A 248 20.06 -159.56 -37.84
CA ASP A 248 21.00 -158.45 -38.08
C ASP A 248 20.59 -157.64 -39.33
N LEU A 249 20.08 -158.30 -40.38
CA LEU A 249 19.51 -157.64 -41.56
C LEU A 249 18.24 -156.86 -41.20
N ASP A 250 17.34 -157.44 -40.40
CA ASP A 250 16.14 -156.75 -39.91
C ASP A 250 16.50 -155.55 -39.02
N ALA A 251 17.56 -155.65 -38.20
CA ALA A 251 18.05 -154.54 -37.40
C ALA A 251 18.63 -153.43 -38.29
N ALA A 252 19.45 -153.76 -39.28
CA ALA A 252 20.00 -152.80 -40.23
C ALA A 252 18.91 -152.13 -41.09
N LEU A 253 17.85 -152.85 -41.45
CA LEU A 253 16.69 -152.27 -42.14
C LEU A 253 15.93 -151.28 -41.25
N ARG A 254 15.73 -151.59 -39.96
CA ARG A 254 15.13 -150.65 -39.01
C ARG A 254 16.00 -149.41 -38.79
N GLU A 255 17.31 -149.59 -38.63
CA GLU A 255 18.25 -148.46 -38.51
C GLU A 255 18.25 -147.58 -39.76
N ARG A 256 18.20 -148.17 -40.96
CA ARG A 256 18.05 -147.42 -42.21
C ARG A 256 16.74 -146.63 -42.22
N ASP A 257 15.63 -147.25 -41.84
CA ASP A 257 14.31 -146.61 -41.83
C ASP A 257 14.25 -145.48 -40.77
N ASP A 258 14.86 -145.67 -39.60
CA ASP A 258 14.98 -144.66 -38.55
C ASP A 258 15.85 -143.49 -39.02
N VAL A 259 16.99 -143.74 -39.67
CA VAL A 259 17.84 -142.70 -40.25
C VAL A 259 17.11 -141.96 -41.38
N GLN A 260 16.34 -142.67 -42.21
CA GLN A 260 15.53 -142.04 -43.24
C GLN A 260 14.44 -141.14 -42.64
N GLN A 261 13.74 -141.60 -41.60
CA GLN A 261 12.76 -140.77 -40.88
C GLN A 261 13.41 -139.55 -40.22
N GLN A 262 14.59 -139.71 -39.62
CA GLN A 262 15.37 -138.60 -39.05
C GLN A 262 15.80 -137.59 -40.12
N LEU A 263 16.24 -138.07 -41.29
CA LEU A 263 16.60 -137.22 -42.42
C LEU A 263 15.38 -136.45 -42.95
N GLU A 264 14.24 -137.11 -43.07
CA GLU A 264 12.98 -136.48 -43.47
C GLU A 264 12.51 -135.45 -42.45
N ALA A 265 12.58 -135.76 -41.15
CA ALA A 265 12.26 -134.83 -40.07
C ALA A 265 13.19 -133.62 -40.07
N ALA A 266 14.50 -133.83 -40.20
CA ALA A 266 15.49 -132.77 -40.30
C ALA A 266 15.28 -131.89 -41.54
N ASN A 267 14.92 -132.48 -42.68
CA ASN A 267 14.61 -131.74 -43.90
C ASN A 267 13.32 -130.91 -43.77
N ARG A 268 12.28 -131.44 -43.11
CA ARG A 268 11.07 -130.66 -42.77
C ARG A 268 11.41 -129.50 -41.83
N GLN A 269 12.23 -129.74 -40.81
CA GLN A 269 12.67 -128.69 -39.89
C GLN A 269 13.51 -127.62 -40.59
N LEU A 270 14.42 -128.01 -41.50
CA LEU A 270 15.22 -127.09 -42.30
C LEU A 270 14.33 -126.22 -43.20
N LYS A 271 13.35 -126.83 -43.88
CA LYS A 271 12.38 -126.08 -44.70
C LYS A 271 11.55 -125.12 -43.87
N SER A 272 11.06 -125.55 -42.71
CA SER A 272 10.30 -124.70 -41.78
C SER A 272 11.15 -123.55 -41.25
N THR A 273 12.41 -123.80 -40.91
CA THR A 273 13.34 -122.75 -40.43
C THR A 273 13.68 -121.77 -41.55
N ARG A 274 13.88 -122.26 -42.77
CA ARG A 274 14.11 -121.40 -43.94
C ARG A 274 12.89 -120.53 -44.25
N GLN A 275 11.69 -121.13 -44.25
CA GLN A 275 10.45 -120.39 -44.45
C GLN A 275 10.25 -119.32 -43.38
N PHE A 276 10.46 -119.66 -42.09
CA PHE A 276 10.38 -118.68 -41.00
C PHE A 276 11.36 -117.52 -41.17
N VAL A 277 12.59 -117.77 -41.62
CA VAL A 277 13.58 -116.71 -41.89
C VAL A 277 13.20 -115.87 -43.10
N GLU A 278 12.67 -116.49 -44.16
CA GLU A 278 12.17 -115.78 -45.35
C GLU A 278 10.97 -114.90 -44.99
N GLU A 279 10.02 -115.40 -44.20
CA GLU A 279 8.88 -114.62 -43.67
C GLU A 279 9.36 -113.47 -42.78
N GLN A 280 10.33 -113.71 -41.88
CA GLN A 280 10.91 -112.63 -41.06
C GLN A 280 11.71 -111.60 -41.87
N ALA A 281 12.30 -112.00 -43.00
CA ALA A 281 12.99 -111.07 -43.89
C ALA A 281 11.97 -110.23 -44.66
N ALA A 282 10.90 -110.85 -45.16
CA ALA A 282 9.79 -110.18 -45.86
C ALA A 282 9.03 -109.22 -44.94
N GLU A 283 8.77 -109.60 -43.68
CA GLU A 283 8.12 -108.72 -42.70
C GLU A 283 8.99 -107.48 -42.41
N ARG A 284 10.30 -107.66 -42.21
CA ARG A 284 11.22 -106.52 -42.05
C ARG A 284 11.36 -105.65 -43.29
N GLU A 285 11.23 -106.23 -44.47
CA GLU A 285 11.23 -105.46 -45.73
C GLU A 285 9.94 -104.65 -45.86
N ALA A 286 8.78 -105.25 -45.57
CA ALA A 286 7.50 -104.56 -45.52
C ALA A 286 7.48 -103.42 -44.48
N GLU A 287 8.04 -103.63 -43.29
CA GLU A 287 8.20 -102.57 -42.29
C GLU A 287 9.07 -101.42 -42.81
N ARG A 288 10.21 -101.72 -43.47
CA ARG A 288 11.07 -100.69 -44.06
C ARG A 288 10.34 -99.90 -45.14
N ASP A 289 9.57 -100.57 -45.99
CA ASP A 289 8.79 -99.93 -47.04
C ASP A 289 7.69 -99.04 -46.43
N GLU A 290 7.02 -99.50 -45.37
CA GLU A 290 6.04 -98.69 -44.63
C GLU A 290 6.69 -97.46 -43.99
N PHE A 291 7.87 -97.61 -43.39
CA PHE A 291 8.64 -96.48 -42.86
C PHE A 291 9.06 -95.51 -43.97
N ALA A 292 9.49 -96.01 -45.13
CA ALA A 292 9.86 -95.19 -46.28
C ALA A 292 8.66 -94.42 -46.85
N ALA A 293 7.51 -95.07 -46.96
CA ALA A 293 6.25 -94.44 -47.39
C ALA A 293 5.83 -93.31 -46.43
N ARG A 294 5.82 -93.57 -45.11
CA ARG A 294 5.52 -92.54 -44.10
C ARG A 294 6.49 -91.36 -44.17
N LEU A 295 7.78 -91.62 -44.38
CA LEU A 295 8.78 -90.56 -44.51
C LEU A 295 8.56 -89.73 -45.79
N GLN A 296 8.13 -90.36 -46.87
CA GLN A 296 7.78 -89.68 -48.11
C GLN A 296 6.54 -88.80 -47.92
N ASP A 297 5.46 -89.33 -47.33
CA ASP A 297 4.24 -88.57 -47.04
C ASP A 297 4.53 -87.31 -46.21
N MET A 298 5.34 -87.46 -45.15
CA MET A 298 5.77 -86.33 -44.31
C MET A 298 6.60 -85.30 -45.09
N ARG A 299 7.43 -85.73 -46.05
CA ARG A 299 8.19 -84.82 -46.91
C ARG A 299 7.27 -84.06 -47.87
N GLU A 300 6.30 -84.74 -48.46
CA GLU A 300 5.32 -84.14 -49.35
C GLU A 300 4.44 -83.13 -48.61
N GLU A 301 4.00 -83.44 -47.39
CA GLU A 301 3.26 -82.52 -46.54
C GLU A 301 4.07 -81.27 -46.20
N ASN A 302 5.35 -81.43 -45.82
CA ASN A 302 6.25 -80.31 -45.56
C ASN A 302 6.46 -79.44 -46.80
N CYS A 303 6.62 -80.03 -47.98
CA CYS A 303 6.69 -79.29 -49.24
C CYS A 303 5.42 -78.49 -49.51
N ARG A 304 4.25 -79.08 -49.26
CA ARG A 304 2.95 -78.41 -49.42
C ARG A 304 2.80 -77.25 -48.44
N LEU A 305 3.20 -77.43 -47.18
CA LEU A 305 3.19 -76.37 -46.17
C LEU A 305 4.14 -75.23 -46.53
N ALA A 306 5.36 -75.53 -46.98
CA ALA A 306 6.31 -74.53 -47.44
C ALA A 306 5.76 -73.70 -48.61
N ALA A 307 5.13 -74.33 -49.60
CA ALA A 307 4.50 -73.64 -50.72
C ALA A 307 3.35 -72.72 -50.28
N ARG A 308 2.54 -73.15 -49.29
CA ARG A 308 1.48 -72.31 -48.70
C ARG A 308 2.06 -71.10 -47.97
N LEU A 309 3.12 -71.29 -47.18
CA LEU A 309 3.79 -70.20 -46.48
C LEU A 309 4.38 -69.17 -47.45
N GLN A 310 5.01 -69.63 -48.53
CA GLN A 310 5.53 -68.75 -49.58
C GLN A 310 4.40 -67.95 -50.26
N THR A 311 3.28 -68.59 -50.55
CA THR A 311 2.09 -67.94 -51.13
C THR A 311 1.53 -66.89 -50.17
N ASN A 312 1.39 -67.21 -48.88
CA ASN A 312 0.93 -66.27 -47.85
C ASN A 312 1.89 -65.09 -47.68
N ALA A 313 3.20 -65.33 -47.70
CA ALA A 313 4.20 -64.26 -47.62
C ALA A 313 4.09 -63.30 -48.82
N ARG A 314 3.86 -63.84 -50.02
CA ARG A 314 3.60 -63.04 -51.23
C ARG A 314 2.34 -62.19 -51.09
N ILE A 315 1.22 -62.78 -50.65
CA ILE A 315 -0.05 -62.06 -50.44
C ILE A 315 0.13 -60.92 -49.41
N LEU A 316 0.80 -61.19 -48.29
CA LEU A 316 1.09 -60.17 -47.28
C LEU A 316 1.99 -59.05 -47.83
N GLY A 317 2.97 -59.38 -48.67
CA GLY A 317 3.79 -58.40 -49.38
C GLY A 317 2.96 -57.51 -50.31
N GLU A 318 2.07 -58.10 -51.11
CA GLU A 318 1.17 -57.38 -52.02
C GLU A 318 0.20 -56.48 -51.25
N ILE A 319 -0.39 -56.95 -50.14
CA ILE A 319 -1.24 -56.14 -49.25
C ILE A 319 -0.46 -54.96 -48.67
N ARG A 320 0.81 -55.17 -48.27
CA ARG A 320 1.66 -54.09 -47.75
C ARG A 320 1.95 -53.04 -48.83
N CYS A 321 2.25 -53.47 -50.05
CA CYS A 321 2.47 -52.57 -51.20
C CYS A 321 1.20 -51.81 -51.57
N LEU A 322 0.02 -52.47 -51.59
CA LEU A 322 -1.25 -51.80 -51.83
C LEU A 322 -1.58 -50.78 -50.75
N ARG A 323 -1.36 -51.11 -49.47
CA ARG A 323 -1.47 -50.14 -48.38
C ARG A 323 -0.54 -48.96 -48.59
N LEU A 324 0.71 -49.16 -49.00
CA LEU A 324 1.66 -48.06 -49.23
C LEU A 324 1.32 -47.23 -50.48
N ALA A 325 0.76 -47.85 -51.52
CA ALA A 325 0.41 -47.18 -52.77
C ALA A 325 -0.93 -46.43 -52.71
N SER A 326 -1.89 -46.89 -51.90
CA SER A 326 -3.22 -46.27 -51.75
C SER A 326 -3.38 -45.42 -50.48
N CYS A 327 -2.41 -45.43 -49.57
CA CYS A 327 -2.50 -44.69 -48.32
C CYS A 327 -1.67 -43.40 -48.39
N ASN A 328 -2.36 -42.27 -48.30
CA ASN A 328 -1.76 -40.96 -48.02
C ASN A 328 -1.17 -40.88 -46.59
N CYS A 329 -0.73 -42.00 -45.98
CA CYS A 329 -0.32 -42.04 -44.58
C CYS A 329 0.80 -41.04 -44.30
N ARG A 330 1.78 -40.87 -45.21
CA ARG A 330 2.83 -39.86 -45.04
C ARG A 330 2.32 -38.42 -44.98
N GLN A 331 1.25 -38.10 -45.71
CA GLN A 331 0.63 -36.77 -45.66
C GLN A 331 -0.24 -36.61 -44.42
N HIS A 332 -0.94 -37.67 -44.02
CA HIS A 332 -1.68 -37.70 -42.76
C HIS A 332 -0.76 -37.59 -41.54
N ASP A 333 0.36 -38.32 -41.52
CA ASP A 333 1.37 -38.27 -40.46
C ASP A 333 1.98 -36.87 -40.37
N ALA A 334 2.33 -36.24 -41.50
CA ALA A 334 2.82 -34.86 -41.52
C ALA A 334 1.77 -33.85 -41.04
N HIS A 335 0.51 -34.04 -41.40
CA HIS A 335 -0.60 -33.18 -40.93
C HIS A 335 -0.88 -33.39 -39.44
N VAL A 336 -0.81 -34.61 -38.94
CA VAL A 336 -0.93 -34.93 -37.51
C VAL A 336 0.22 -34.31 -36.73
N GLU A 337 1.47 -34.45 -37.20
CA GLU A 337 2.64 -33.82 -36.60
C GLU A 337 2.51 -32.28 -36.57
N GLN A 338 1.98 -31.68 -37.64
CA GLN A 338 1.68 -30.26 -37.68
C GLN A 338 0.61 -29.87 -36.63
N LEU A 339 -0.47 -30.63 -36.50
CA LEU A 339 -1.49 -30.37 -35.48
C LEU A 339 -0.94 -30.55 -34.06
N GLU A 340 -0.06 -31.53 -33.84
CA GLU A 340 0.63 -31.74 -32.57
C GLU A 340 1.57 -30.58 -32.24
N THR A 341 2.32 -30.06 -33.22
CA THR A 341 3.13 -28.84 -33.04
C THR A 341 2.25 -27.63 -32.69
N GLN A 342 1.16 -27.42 -33.43
CA GLN A 342 0.23 -26.31 -33.17
C GLN A 342 -0.42 -26.44 -31.79
N THR A 343 -0.77 -27.65 -31.36
CA THR A 343 -1.33 -27.90 -30.02
C THR A 343 -0.30 -27.61 -28.94
N ARG A 344 0.97 -28.00 -29.14
CA ARG A 344 2.05 -27.68 -28.20
C ARG A 344 2.30 -26.17 -28.11
N GLU A 345 2.37 -25.48 -29.25
CA GLU A 345 2.52 -24.02 -29.31
C GLU A 345 1.33 -23.30 -28.64
N MET A 346 0.10 -23.73 -28.92
CA MET A 346 -1.09 -23.17 -28.29
C MET A 346 -1.10 -23.39 -26.79
N ASN A 347 -0.75 -24.59 -26.32
CA ASN A 347 -0.62 -24.87 -24.88
C ASN A 347 0.49 -24.03 -24.23
N GLN A 348 1.62 -23.82 -24.91
CA GLN A 348 2.67 -22.93 -24.43
C GLN A 348 2.15 -21.50 -24.28
N ILE A 349 1.47 -20.97 -25.30
CA ILE A 349 0.86 -19.63 -25.25
C ILE A 349 -0.14 -19.53 -24.09
N ILE A 350 -0.96 -20.55 -23.87
CA ILE A 350 -1.90 -20.59 -22.73
C ILE A 350 -1.13 -20.49 -21.41
N THR A 351 -0.09 -21.29 -21.20
CA THR A 351 0.71 -21.23 -19.97
C THR A 351 1.40 -19.88 -19.77
N GLU A 352 1.89 -19.25 -20.84
CA GLU A 352 2.48 -17.90 -20.79
C GLU A 352 1.43 -16.83 -20.45
N LEU A 353 0.20 -16.96 -20.96
CA LEU A 353 -0.89 -16.06 -20.62
C LEU A 353 -1.39 -16.26 -19.19
N GLU A 354 -1.46 -17.51 -18.71
CA GLU A 354 -1.84 -17.84 -17.33
C GLU A 354 -0.81 -17.31 -16.33
N THR A 355 0.48 -17.45 -16.62
CA THR A 355 1.57 -16.91 -15.77
C THR A 355 1.57 -15.38 -15.76
N LYS A 356 1.39 -14.73 -16.92
CA LYS A 356 1.23 -13.27 -17.01
C LYS A 356 0.01 -12.77 -16.26
N LYS A 357 -1.11 -13.49 -16.36
CA LYS A 357 -2.33 -13.19 -15.62
C LYS A 357 -2.08 -13.29 -14.12
N ALA A 358 -1.48 -14.38 -13.63
CA ALA A 358 -1.16 -14.54 -12.22
C ALA A 358 -0.26 -13.41 -11.70
N ALA A 359 0.77 -13.02 -12.47
CA ALA A 359 1.64 -11.90 -12.11
C ALA A 359 0.88 -10.55 -12.07
N SER A 360 -0.04 -10.31 -13.01
CA SER A 360 -0.89 -9.12 -13.00
C SER A 360 -1.85 -9.12 -11.80
N ASP A 361 -2.46 -10.27 -11.47
CA ASP A 361 -3.37 -10.41 -10.34
C ASP A 361 -2.63 -10.13 -9.01
N ASP A 362 -1.39 -10.60 -8.87
CA ASP A 362 -0.57 -10.32 -7.69
C ASP A 362 -0.14 -8.84 -7.63
N GLN A 363 0.18 -8.21 -8.76
CA GLN A 363 0.40 -6.76 -8.79
C GLN A 363 -0.84 -5.99 -8.34
N ILE A 364 -2.03 -6.37 -8.83
CA ILE A 364 -3.30 -5.74 -8.43
C ILE A 364 -3.50 -5.87 -6.92
N LYS A 365 -3.35 -7.06 -6.34
CA LYS A 365 -3.46 -7.27 -4.87
C LYS A 365 -2.51 -6.35 -4.10
N THR A 366 -1.24 -6.24 -4.52
CA THR A 366 -0.29 -5.35 -3.83
C THR A 366 -0.68 -3.88 -3.96
N THR A 367 -1.30 -3.47 -5.07
CA THR A 367 -1.82 -2.10 -5.22
C THR A 367 -3.08 -1.88 -4.38
N GLU A 368 -3.94 -2.88 -4.24
CA GLU A 368 -5.12 -2.82 -3.36
C GLU A 368 -4.70 -2.67 -1.90
N GLU A 369 -3.71 -3.44 -1.43
CA GLU A 369 -3.14 -3.31 -0.09
C GLU A 369 -2.58 -1.90 0.17
N LYS A 370 -1.86 -1.33 -0.81
CA LYS A 370 -1.37 0.05 -0.74
C LYS A 370 -2.51 1.06 -0.68
N ILE A 371 -3.59 0.86 -1.45
CA ILE A 371 -4.76 1.73 -1.42
C ILE A 371 -5.44 1.66 -0.05
N VAL A 372 -5.58 0.48 0.53
CA VAL A 372 -6.15 0.32 1.89
C VAL A 372 -5.29 1.07 2.91
N LEU A 373 -3.97 0.88 2.89
CA LEU A 373 -3.06 1.61 3.78
C LEU A 373 -3.18 3.13 3.61
N LEU A 374 -3.23 3.63 2.38
CA LEU A 374 -3.39 5.06 2.10
C LEU A 374 -4.74 5.58 2.60
N ARG A 375 -5.82 4.81 2.46
CA ARG A 375 -7.15 5.17 3.00
C ARG A 375 -7.12 5.28 4.52
N ASP A 376 -6.44 4.37 5.21
CA ASP A 376 -6.30 4.41 6.67
C ASP A 376 -5.48 5.64 7.13
N ILE A 377 -4.41 5.98 6.39
CA ILE A 377 -3.61 7.19 6.66
C ILE A 377 -4.48 8.45 6.47
N ILE A 378 -5.25 8.53 5.38
CA ILE A 378 -6.13 9.68 5.10
C ILE A 378 -7.17 9.81 6.23
N ALA A 379 -7.86 8.73 6.59
CA ALA A 379 -8.85 8.74 7.67
C ALA A 379 -8.24 9.19 9.01
N ASN A 380 -7.02 8.75 9.32
CA ASN A 380 -6.31 9.20 10.52
C ASN A 380 -5.94 10.68 10.46
N LEU A 381 -5.51 11.19 9.31
CA LEU A 381 -5.19 12.61 9.12
C LEU A 381 -6.45 13.49 9.20
N GLU A 382 -7.56 13.04 8.61
CA GLU A 382 -8.87 13.70 8.68
C GLU A 382 -9.34 13.81 10.14
N ASN A 383 -9.30 12.72 10.90
CA ASN A 383 -9.64 12.72 12.34
C ASN A 383 -8.72 13.65 13.16
N GLN A 384 -7.42 13.69 12.86
CA GLN A 384 -6.51 14.64 13.51
C GLN A 384 -6.87 16.10 13.19
N LEU A 385 -7.28 16.37 11.95
CA LEU A 385 -7.67 17.69 11.49
C LEU A 385 -8.98 18.12 12.16
N GLU A 386 -9.99 17.25 12.21
CA GLU A 386 -11.24 17.48 12.94
C GLU A 386 -11.00 17.79 14.43
N GLN A 387 -10.15 17.01 15.11
CA GLN A 387 -9.80 17.27 16.50
C GLN A 387 -9.07 18.60 16.70
N LYS A 388 -8.19 18.98 15.76
CA LYS A 388 -7.52 20.29 15.81
C LYS A 388 -8.52 21.42 15.63
N THR A 389 -9.38 21.34 14.63
CA THR A 389 -10.43 22.34 14.38
C THR A 389 -11.37 22.49 15.58
N ALA A 390 -11.72 21.38 16.24
CA ALA A 390 -12.52 21.42 17.47
C ALA A 390 -11.81 22.14 18.63
N ARG A 391 -10.51 21.86 18.85
CA ARG A 391 -9.72 22.56 19.87
C ARG A 391 -9.54 24.05 19.55
N GLU A 392 -9.34 24.40 18.28
CA GLU A 392 -9.26 25.79 17.84
C GLU A 392 -10.57 26.54 18.08
N ALA A 393 -11.71 25.91 17.79
CA ALA A 393 -13.03 26.46 18.08
C ALA A 393 -13.25 26.69 19.59
N GLU A 394 -12.84 25.75 20.43
CA GLU A 394 -12.90 25.88 21.89
C GLU A 394 -12.05 27.07 22.40
N VAL A 395 -10.83 27.23 21.89
CA VAL A 395 -9.96 28.36 22.25
C VAL A 395 -10.55 29.68 21.80
N LEU A 396 -11.14 29.75 20.59
CA LEU A 396 -11.82 30.95 20.11
C LEU A 396 -13.02 31.30 21.00
N GLU A 397 -13.79 30.31 21.45
CA GLU A 397 -14.90 30.53 22.39
C GLU A 397 -14.39 31.07 23.73
N GLN A 398 -13.29 30.51 24.27
CA GLN A 398 -12.66 31.02 25.50
C GLN A 398 -12.17 32.47 25.35
N LEU A 399 -11.56 32.82 24.21
CA LEU A 399 -11.15 34.19 23.92
C LEU A 399 -12.34 35.15 23.84
N GLU A 400 -13.44 34.73 23.22
CA GLU A 400 -14.67 35.52 23.16
C GLU A 400 -15.28 35.74 24.55
N GLN A 401 -15.29 34.70 25.40
CA GLN A 401 -15.71 34.82 26.79
C GLN A 401 -14.84 35.84 27.54
N MET A 402 -13.52 35.76 27.40
CA MET A 402 -12.61 36.74 28.01
C MET A 402 -12.88 38.16 27.51
N ARG A 403 -13.06 38.36 26.19
CA ARG A 403 -13.40 39.66 25.60
C ARG A 403 -14.68 40.24 26.20
N ASN A 404 -15.74 39.43 26.28
CA ASN A 404 -17.02 39.85 26.87
C ASN A 404 -16.86 40.27 28.34
N THR A 405 -16.05 39.55 29.14
CA THR A 405 -15.80 39.94 30.53
C THR A 405 -15.02 41.26 30.66
N ILE A 406 -14.13 41.56 29.70
CA ILE A 406 -13.43 42.85 29.64
C ILE A 406 -14.43 43.96 29.26
N ASP A 407 -15.21 43.76 28.21
CA ASP A 407 -16.23 44.72 27.77
C ASP A 407 -17.25 45.04 28.88
N GLU A 408 -17.68 44.02 29.65
CA GLU A 408 -18.52 44.20 30.83
C GLU A 408 -17.83 45.01 31.93
N ARG A 409 -16.55 44.74 32.20
CA ARG A 409 -15.76 45.49 33.18
C ARG A 409 -15.57 46.94 32.75
N ASP A 410 -15.28 47.19 31.49
CA ASP A 410 -15.11 48.53 30.92
C ASP A 410 -16.43 49.30 30.89
N SER A 411 -17.56 48.62 30.65
CA SER A 411 -18.90 49.22 30.77
C SER A 411 -19.20 49.63 32.22
N LYS A 412 -18.95 48.74 33.19
CA LYS A 412 -19.11 49.05 34.62
C LYS A 412 -18.19 50.19 35.07
N MET A 413 -16.93 50.19 34.63
CA MET A 413 -15.98 51.27 34.91
C MET A 413 -16.46 52.60 34.34
N ARG A 414 -16.91 52.63 33.08
CA ARG A 414 -17.51 53.83 32.47
C ARG A 414 -18.74 54.33 33.23
N ALA A 415 -19.59 53.42 33.72
CA ALA A 415 -20.75 53.79 34.53
C ALA A 415 -20.34 54.45 35.85
N VAL A 416 -19.38 53.85 36.58
CA VAL A 416 -18.84 54.43 37.83
C VAL A 416 -18.17 55.79 37.58
N LEU A 417 -17.38 55.92 36.51
CA LEU A 417 -16.80 57.21 36.13
C LEU A 417 -17.87 58.26 35.84
N GLY A 418 -18.95 57.88 35.14
CA GLY A 418 -20.10 58.77 34.90
C GLY A 418 -20.85 59.17 36.17
N GLU A 419 -21.02 58.25 37.13
CA GLU A 419 -21.59 58.56 38.45
C GLU A 419 -20.69 59.53 39.23
N LEU A 420 -19.36 59.33 39.22
CA LEU A 420 -18.41 60.23 39.87
C LEU A 420 -18.41 61.62 39.22
N GLU A 421 -18.49 61.70 37.89
CA GLU A 421 -18.63 62.96 37.16
C GLU A 421 -19.96 63.66 37.50
N SER A 422 -21.07 62.91 37.56
CA SER A 422 -22.38 63.45 37.97
C SER A 422 -22.35 63.99 39.41
N LEU A 423 -21.71 63.28 40.34
CA LEU A 423 -21.54 63.76 41.72
C LEU A 423 -20.62 64.99 41.79
N ARG A 424 -19.59 65.05 40.94
CA ARG A 424 -18.72 66.22 40.80
C ARG A 424 -19.51 67.42 40.26
N SER A 425 -20.30 67.25 39.20
CA SER A 425 -21.15 68.31 38.66
C SER A 425 -22.22 68.74 39.65
N GLU A 426 -22.87 67.80 40.35
CA GLU A 426 -23.85 68.13 41.38
C GLU A 426 -23.21 68.91 42.55
N LYS A 427 -21.97 68.58 42.93
CA LYS A 427 -21.19 69.37 43.90
C LYS A 427 -20.85 70.76 43.38
N ILE A 428 -20.55 70.90 42.08
CA ILE A 428 -20.31 72.19 41.44
C ILE A 428 -21.60 73.02 41.41
N ASP A 429 -22.73 72.43 41.01
CA ASP A 429 -24.04 73.08 40.98
C ASP A 429 -24.53 73.45 42.38
N GLN A 430 -24.29 72.59 43.39
CA GLN A 430 -24.54 72.90 44.80
C GLN A 430 -23.59 73.98 45.34
N SER A 431 -22.39 74.14 44.77
CA SER A 431 -21.47 75.23 45.11
C SER A 431 -21.80 76.55 44.38
N GLU A 432 -22.38 76.51 43.18
CA GLU A 432 -22.93 77.68 42.48
C GLU A 432 -24.27 78.14 43.08
N VAL A 433 -25.06 77.23 43.65
CA VAL A 433 -26.12 77.57 44.62
C VAL A 433 -25.46 77.86 45.98
N THR A 434 -24.61 78.88 46.00
CA THR A 434 -24.14 79.52 47.22
C THR A 434 -25.33 79.82 48.11
N CYS A 435 -25.42 79.13 49.25
CA CYS A 435 -26.42 79.42 50.26
C CYS A 435 -26.32 80.90 50.62
N MET A 436 -27.35 81.71 50.35
CA MET A 436 -27.35 83.16 50.67
C MET A 436 -27.01 83.46 52.14
N LYS A 437 -27.26 82.50 53.06
CA LYS A 437 -26.80 82.61 54.45
C LYS A 437 -25.29 82.40 54.60
N CYS A 438 -24.68 81.52 53.80
CA CYS A 438 -23.23 81.34 53.78
C CYS A 438 -22.52 82.55 53.18
N CYS A 439 -23.05 83.18 52.13
CA CYS A 439 -22.49 84.45 51.62
C CYS A 439 -22.61 85.59 52.63
N GLN A 440 -23.73 85.69 53.35
CA GLN A 440 -23.87 86.67 54.45
C GLN A 440 -22.90 86.41 55.61
N GLU A 441 -22.60 85.15 55.90
CA GLU A 441 -21.62 84.78 56.94
C GLU A 441 -20.18 84.99 56.44
N GLU A 442 -19.88 84.79 55.15
CA GLU A 442 -18.59 85.18 54.55
C GLU A 442 -18.40 86.70 54.52
N ASP A 443 -19.42 87.48 54.17
CA ASP A 443 -19.39 88.95 54.24
C ASP A 443 -19.17 89.42 55.68
N ARG A 444 -19.88 88.82 56.66
CA ARG A 444 -19.68 89.10 58.09
C ARG A 444 -18.29 88.70 58.58
N TYR A 445 -17.78 87.56 58.13
CA TYR A 445 -16.43 87.11 58.46
C TYR A 445 -15.37 88.04 57.86
N THR A 446 -15.58 88.50 56.63
CA THR A 446 -14.70 89.47 55.95
C THR A 446 -14.73 90.83 56.65
N GLU A 447 -15.90 91.33 57.04
CA GLU A 447 -16.04 92.54 57.85
C GLU A 447 -15.37 92.41 59.24
N LEU A 448 -15.48 91.24 59.88
CA LEU A 448 -14.82 90.96 61.15
C LEU A 448 -13.29 90.91 60.99
N VAL A 449 -12.81 90.30 59.92
CA VAL A 449 -11.38 90.26 59.59
C VAL A 449 -10.87 91.68 59.34
N GLU A 450 -11.53 92.51 58.53
CA GLU A 450 -11.13 93.90 58.31
C GLU A 450 -11.11 94.72 59.61
N LYS A 451 -12.07 94.53 60.53
CA LYS A 451 -12.01 95.13 61.87
C LYS A 451 -10.80 94.67 62.69
N VAL A 452 -10.43 93.39 62.62
CA VAL A 452 -9.22 92.87 63.28
C VAL A 452 -7.97 93.50 62.68
N LYS A 453 -7.90 93.68 61.35
CA LYS A 453 -6.80 94.38 60.67
C LYS A 453 -6.69 95.83 61.09
N GLU A 454 -7.81 96.56 61.17
CA GLU A 454 -7.85 97.94 61.66
C GLU A 454 -7.36 98.04 63.11
N GLN A 455 -7.81 97.13 63.98
CA GLN A 455 -7.36 97.06 65.37
C GLN A 455 -5.87 96.73 65.50
N ALA A 456 -5.35 95.84 64.65
CA ALA A 456 -3.93 95.52 64.59
C ALA A 456 -3.11 96.75 64.16
N ARG A 457 -3.50 97.46 63.10
CA ARG A 457 -2.84 98.71 62.68
C ARG A 457 -2.87 99.78 63.77
N TRP A 458 -3.99 99.92 64.50
CA TRP A 458 -4.08 100.85 65.62
C TRP A 458 -3.13 100.50 66.77
N LEU A 459 -3.01 99.21 67.12
CA LEU A 459 -2.06 98.72 68.12
C LEU A 459 -0.62 98.96 67.67
N GLU A 460 -0.31 98.68 66.41
CA GLU A 460 1.00 98.93 65.79
C GLU A 460 1.39 100.41 65.97
N ASP A 461 0.51 101.34 65.58
CA ASP A 461 0.73 102.78 65.69
C ASP A 461 0.84 103.27 67.15
N LYS A 462 0.09 102.67 68.07
CA LYS A 462 0.15 103.01 69.50
C LYS A 462 1.48 102.55 70.10
N LEU A 463 1.91 101.32 69.82
CA LEU A 463 3.21 100.79 70.24
C LEU A 463 4.34 101.62 69.63
N ALA A 464 4.32 101.89 68.32
CA ALA A 464 5.34 102.71 67.66
C ALA A 464 5.44 104.14 68.23
N ARG A 465 4.32 104.75 68.66
CA ARG A 465 4.33 106.06 69.35
C ARG A 465 4.89 105.95 70.77
N SER A 466 4.58 104.87 71.49
CA SER A 466 5.07 104.62 72.84
C SER A 466 6.57 104.32 72.85
N THR A 467 7.04 103.46 71.95
CA THR A 467 8.47 103.17 71.72
C THR A 467 9.23 104.45 71.39
N ARG A 468 8.74 105.27 70.44
CA ARG A 468 9.33 106.58 70.13
C ARG A 468 9.28 107.59 71.29
N ARG A 469 8.43 107.39 72.31
CA ARG A 469 8.45 108.22 73.53
C ARG A 469 9.53 107.75 74.51
N LEU A 470 9.69 106.44 74.68
CA LEU A 470 10.76 105.83 75.46
C LEU A 470 12.14 106.12 74.88
N GLU A 471 12.30 105.95 73.57
CA GLU A 471 13.54 106.29 72.86
C GLU A 471 13.87 107.77 73.00
N ARG A 472 12.91 108.68 72.83
CA ARG A 472 13.14 110.11 73.06
C ARG A 472 13.44 110.46 74.53
N ALA A 473 12.87 109.74 75.49
CA ALA A 473 13.20 109.92 76.90
C ALA A 473 14.63 109.44 77.20
N HIS A 474 15.05 108.35 76.56
CA HIS A 474 16.43 107.86 76.58
C HIS A 474 17.37 108.88 75.91
N GLU A 475 17.07 109.38 74.70
CA GLU A 475 17.85 110.39 73.97
C GLU A 475 17.97 111.73 74.71
N ARG A 476 16.88 112.24 75.29
CA ARG A 476 16.91 113.50 76.08
C ARG A 476 17.71 113.39 77.37
N SER A 477 17.88 112.17 77.89
CA SER A 477 18.71 111.86 79.06
C SER A 477 20.13 111.39 78.67
N SER A 478 20.40 111.30 77.37
CA SER A 478 21.66 110.91 76.74
C SER A 478 22.23 112.06 75.90
N ALA A 479 22.05 113.30 76.36
CA ALA A 479 22.85 114.41 75.87
C ALA A 479 24.20 114.37 76.59
N CYS A 480 25.27 114.16 75.81
CA CYS A 480 26.68 114.08 76.20
C CYS A 480 27.16 112.68 76.63
N THR A 481 27.43 111.83 75.64
CA THR A 481 28.79 111.34 75.29
C THR A 481 28.66 110.60 73.96
N SER A 482 29.24 111.18 72.90
CA SER A 482 29.45 110.47 71.65
C SER A 482 30.48 109.37 71.87
N GLU A 483 30.18 108.16 71.45
CA GLU A 483 31.16 107.36 70.72
C GLU A 483 30.46 106.36 69.81
N ARG A 484 30.96 106.36 68.59
CA ARG A 484 30.45 105.77 67.37
C ARG A 484 31.21 104.46 67.18
N THR A 485 30.53 103.34 67.11
CA THR A 485 31.15 102.08 66.67
C THR A 485 30.26 101.36 65.68
N GLU A 486 30.90 100.99 64.58
CA GLU A 486 30.38 100.50 63.32
C GLU A 486 30.05 98.99 63.36
N ASP A 487 29.02 98.65 62.59
CA ASP A 487 28.77 97.47 61.75
C ASP A 487 29.31 96.09 62.17
N VAL A 488 28.35 95.17 62.37
CA VAL A 488 28.46 93.79 61.85
C VAL A 488 27.19 93.44 61.08
N SER A 489 27.36 93.47 59.77
CA SER A 489 26.56 92.78 58.75
C SER A 489 26.37 91.31 59.11
N LEU A 490 25.13 90.80 59.10
CA LEU A 490 24.81 89.46 58.61
C LEU A 490 23.32 89.37 58.19
N ARG A 491 23.14 89.44 56.87
CA ARG A 491 22.48 88.42 56.04
C ARG A 491 20.95 88.34 56.05
N GLU A 492 20.43 88.87 54.95
CA GLU A 492 19.24 88.48 54.20
C GLU A 492 18.95 86.97 54.24
N GLN A 493 17.70 86.62 54.55
CA GLN A 493 16.98 85.51 53.92
C GLN A 493 15.48 85.77 54.07
N ASP A 494 14.98 86.61 53.17
CA ASP A 494 13.61 86.50 52.67
C ASP A 494 13.48 85.22 51.84
N ASP A 495 12.23 84.76 51.74
CA ASP A 495 11.70 83.87 50.72
C ASP A 495 12.11 82.40 50.74
N THR A 496 11.25 81.58 51.35
CA THR A 496 10.53 80.54 50.60
C THR A 496 9.25 80.14 51.33
N HIS A 497 8.17 80.90 51.09
CA HIS A 497 6.89 80.27 50.80
C HIS A 497 6.80 80.19 49.28
N LEU A 498 7.21 79.05 48.71
CA LEU A 498 6.83 78.67 47.35
C LEU A 498 5.75 77.61 47.47
N GLU A 499 4.58 78.03 47.01
CA GLU A 499 3.38 77.25 46.79
C GLU A 499 3.63 75.97 45.99
N MET A 500 2.79 75.01 46.32
CA MET A 500 2.60 73.72 45.69
C MET A 500 1.69 73.85 44.44
N LYS A 501 2.00 73.11 43.36
CA LYS A 501 1.00 72.57 42.41
C LYS A 501 1.37 71.10 42.15
N SER A 502 0.81 70.17 42.93
CA SER A 502 -0.37 69.32 42.65
C SER A 502 0.05 67.93 42.11
N PRO A 503 -0.45 66.83 42.71
CA PRO A 503 -1.62 66.21 42.11
C PRO A 503 -2.79 66.03 43.10
N GLU A 504 -3.93 66.54 42.66
CA GLU A 504 -5.32 66.28 43.02
C GLU A 504 -5.64 65.57 44.34
N SER A 505 -5.96 66.37 45.35
CA SER A 505 -6.99 66.03 46.34
C SER A 505 -7.76 67.29 46.73
N SER A 506 -9.08 67.29 46.47
CA SER A 506 -10.17 68.08 47.10
C SER A 506 -9.88 69.50 47.67
N PRO A 507 -10.66 70.54 47.28
CA PRO A 507 -10.43 71.90 47.74
C PRO A 507 -10.92 72.07 49.19
N SER A 508 -10.01 72.44 50.10
CA SER A 508 -10.32 72.91 51.45
C SER A 508 -9.46 74.15 51.73
N PRO A 509 -10.03 75.28 52.18
CA PRO A 509 -9.35 76.57 52.21
C PRO A 509 -8.39 76.65 53.40
N ARG A 510 -7.09 76.84 53.12
CA ARG A 510 -6.08 77.13 54.14
C ARG A 510 -6.07 78.64 54.42
N VAL A 511 -6.27 79.00 55.68
CA VAL A 511 -6.30 80.39 56.18
C VAL A 511 -4.87 80.89 56.33
N GLU A 512 -4.49 81.92 55.55
CA GLU A 512 -3.25 82.68 55.72
C GLU A 512 -3.21 83.38 57.09
N PRO A 513 -2.08 83.34 57.83
CA PRO A 513 -1.93 84.14 59.05
C PRO A 513 -1.98 85.62 58.70
N LEU A 514 -2.89 86.37 59.33
CA LEU A 514 -3.07 87.81 59.12
C LEU A 514 -1.74 88.57 59.32
N LEU A 515 -1.11 88.98 58.22
CA LEU A 515 0.17 89.69 58.16
C LEU A 515 0.22 90.91 59.09
N GLU A 516 -0.93 91.57 59.33
CA GLU A 516 -1.02 92.72 60.24
C GLU A 516 -0.76 92.37 61.71
N LEU A 517 -1.06 91.15 62.16
CA LEU A 517 -0.74 90.71 63.52
C LEU A 517 0.76 90.48 63.71
N ALA A 518 1.46 89.99 62.68
CA ALA A 518 2.92 89.84 62.72
C ALA A 518 3.62 91.19 62.94
N ARG A 519 3.17 92.25 62.25
CA ARG A 519 3.70 93.62 62.43
C ARG A 519 3.48 94.17 63.84
N VAL A 520 2.35 93.86 64.47
CA VAL A 520 2.08 94.25 65.87
C VAL A 520 3.07 93.56 66.83
N TRP A 521 3.36 92.28 66.62
CA TRP A 521 4.35 91.54 67.41
C TRP A 521 5.75 92.13 67.27
N GLU A 522 6.18 92.47 66.05
CA GLU A 522 7.47 93.14 65.83
C GLU A 522 7.57 94.49 66.56
N ARG A 523 6.49 95.28 66.56
CA ARG A 523 6.43 96.54 67.32
C ARG A 523 6.44 96.33 68.82
N LEU A 524 5.83 95.26 69.31
CA LEU A 524 5.83 94.91 70.73
C LEU A 524 7.25 94.53 71.18
N ASP A 525 7.97 93.73 70.40
CA ASP A 525 9.36 93.39 70.66
C ASP A 525 10.27 94.63 70.64
N ALA A 526 10.06 95.53 69.67
CA ALA A 526 10.77 96.81 69.65
C ALA A 526 10.44 97.67 70.89
N HIS A 527 9.18 97.67 71.34
CA HIS A 527 8.76 98.36 72.56
C HIS A 527 9.41 97.77 73.82
N ALA A 528 9.46 96.44 73.95
CA ALA A 528 10.12 95.74 75.05
C ALA A 528 11.61 96.07 75.11
N ARG A 529 12.30 96.05 73.96
CA ARG A 529 13.72 96.47 73.87
C ARG A 529 13.92 97.91 74.31
N ALA A 530 13.05 98.84 73.90
CA ALA A 530 13.12 100.24 74.33
C ALA A 530 12.81 100.42 75.83
N GLN A 531 11.90 99.61 76.39
CA GLN A 531 11.65 99.56 77.83
C GLN A 531 12.88 99.07 78.60
N ASP A 532 13.51 97.97 78.17
CA ASP A 532 14.71 97.43 78.80
C ASP A 532 15.87 98.44 78.77
N ALA A 533 16.05 99.16 77.65
CA ALA A 533 17.03 100.23 77.55
C ALA A 533 16.73 101.38 78.52
N ALA A 534 15.47 101.79 78.64
CA ALA A 534 15.06 102.82 79.60
C ALA A 534 15.24 102.37 81.06
N LEU A 535 14.91 101.12 81.39
CA LEU A 535 15.10 100.56 82.74
C LEU A 535 16.58 100.44 83.11
N LYS A 536 17.45 99.97 82.19
CA LYS A 536 18.90 99.99 82.38
C LYS A 536 19.40 101.41 82.64
N ARG A 537 18.90 102.39 81.89
CA ARG A 537 19.28 103.79 82.10
C ARG A 537 18.82 104.33 83.45
N ILE A 538 17.62 103.96 83.92
CA ILE A 538 17.16 104.31 85.27
C ILE A 538 18.11 103.71 86.31
N ALA A 539 18.48 102.43 86.17
CA ALA A 539 19.44 101.79 87.05
C ALA A 539 20.83 102.47 87.02
N ASP A 540 21.31 102.88 85.84
CA ASP A 540 22.57 103.64 85.70
C ASP A 540 22.48 105.00 86.39
N LEU A 541 21.37 105.73 86.23
CA LEU A 541 21.15 107.02 86.90
C LEU A 541 20.99 106.85 88.42
N GLU A 542 20.40 105.76 88.90
CA GLU A 542 20.32 105.42 90.31
C GLU A 542 21.71 105.09 90.89
N MET A 543 22.54 104.35 90.14
CA MET A 543 23.93 104.08 90.49
C MET A 543 24.77 105.36 90.50
N GLN A 544 24.63 106.24 89.50
CA GLN A 544 25.28 107.56 89.48
C GLN A 544 24.83 108.43 90.66
N ARG A 545 23.54 108.39 91.02
CA ARG A 545 23.01 109.08 92.19
C ARG A 545 23.54 108.47 93.50
N ALA A 546 23.74 107.16 93.58
CA ALA A 546 24.36 106.50 94.73
C ALA A 546 25.83 106.89 94.86
N GLN A 547 26.59 106.87 93.75
CA GLN A 547 27.98 107.34 93.71
C GLN A 547 28.11 108.83 94.09
N LEU A 548 27.20 109.70 93.64
CA LEU A 548 27.17 111.10 94.05
C LEU A 548 26.79 111.30 95.53
N LYS A 549 26.03 110.37 96.13
CA LYS A 549 25.76 110.35 97.57
C LYS A 549 26.97 109.89 98.39
N ASP A 550 27.76 108.94 97.88
CA ASP A 550 28.99 108.48 98.52
C ASP A 550 30.16 109.49 98.40
N VAL A 551 30.11 110.42 97.44
CA VAL A 551 31.04 111.57 97.33
C VAL A 551 30.61 112.77 98.18
N ALA A 552 29.34 112.80 98.64
CA ALA A 552 28.77 113.86 99.48
C ALA A 552 28.70 113.52 100.98
N GLN A 553 29.30 112.39 101.39
CA GLN A 553 29.64 112.03 102.77
C GLN A 553 31.14 112.18 102.98
#